data_AF-G4ZR06-F1
#
_entry.id   AF-G4ZR06-F1
#
_cell.length_a   1.000
_cell.length_b   1.000
_cell.length_c   1.000
_cell.angle_alpha   90.00
_cell.angle_beta   90.00
_cell.angle_gamma   90.00
#
_symmetry.space_group_name_H-M   'P 1'
#
loop_
_entity.id
_entity.type
_entity.pdbx_description
1 polymer ?
#
loop_
_entity_poly.entity_id
_entity_poly.type
_entity_poly.pdbx_seq_one_letter_code
_entity_poly.pdbx_strand_id
1 'polypeptide(L)'
;MPSLAAIASSLFALALVGAHGAQAGAWTKTNVNGMDTALLLSAVGDVGSYSSGVSTYLCVYKVNSLETQAGTASGPTNYNFSLTGCNAGEEFVGRCPDLTSFAGCGSYNVFVAKQSKTSKPKVTSVKKQA
;
A
#
# COMPACT_ATOMS: atom_id res chain seq x y z
N MET A 1 -64.96 8.55 31.82
CA MET A 1 -64.15 9.53 31.06
C MET A 1 -63.44 10.44 32.05
N PRO A 2 -62.18 10.87 31.84
CA PRO A 2 -60.94 10.20 31.38
C PRO A 2 -60.05 9.91 32.63
N SER A 3 -58.77 9.52 32.66
CA SER A 3 -57.65 9.67 31.74
C SER A 3 -56.56 8.64 32.10
N LEU A 4 -56.12 7.87 31.11
CA LEU A 4 -54.92 7.05 31.16
C LEU A 4 -53.71 7.96 30.92
N ALA A 5 -52.84 8.14 31.92
CA ALA A 5 -51.53 8.74 31.72
C ALA A 5 -50.56 7.66 31.24
N ALA A 6 -50.30 7.63 29.93
CA ALA A 6 -49.31 6.78 29.30
C ALA A 6 -47.90 7.27 29.68
N ILE A 7 -47.14 6.44 30.40
CA ILE A 7 -45.73 6.69 30.69
C ILE A 7 -44.90 6.00 29.61
N ALA A 8 -44.55 6.76 28.57
CA ALA A 8 -43.63 6.33 27.52
C ALA A 8 -42.24 6.10 28.13
N SER A 9 -41.83 4.85 28.29
CA SER A 9 -40.46 4.48 28.64
C SER A 9 -39.73 4.03 27.38
N SER A 10 -39.12 5.00 26.70
CA SER A 10 -38.24 4.77 25.55
C SER A 10 -36.96 4.10 26.02
N LEU A 11 -36.88 2.77 25.91
CA LEU A 11 -35.62 2.06 26.09
C LEU A 11 -34.75 2.26 24.84
N PHE A 12 -33.68 3.02 25.04
CA PHE A 12 -32.59 3.26 24.11
C PHE A 12 -31.95 1.92 23.72
N ALA A 13 -32.24 1.44 22.51
CA ALA A 13 -31.52 0.29 21.95
C ALA A 13 -30.10 0.74 21.60
N LEU A 14 -29.12 0.30 22.39
CA LEU A 14 -27.70 0.47 22.09
C LEU A 14 -27.40 -0.19 20.74
N ALA A 15 -27.21 0.62 19.70
CA ALA A 15 -26.62 0.16 18.45
C ALA A 15 -25.16 -0.23 18.73
N LEU A 16 -24.90 -1.53 18.85
CA LEU A 16 -23.55 -2.08 18.88
C LEU A 16 -22.96 -1.93 17.47
N VAL A 17 -22.38 -0.76 17.18
CA VAL A 17 -21.53 -0.60 16.00
C VAL A 17 -20.27 -1.41 16.24
N GLY A 18 -20.31 -2.67 15.83
CA GLY A 18 -19.13 -3.50 15.67
C GLY A 18 -18.26 -2.86 14.60
N ALA A 19 -17.34 -1.99 15.01
CA ALA A 19 -16.23 -1.59 14.17
C ALA A 19 -15.38 -2.85 13.95
N HIS A 20 -15.65 -3.58 12.88
CA HIS A 20 -14.73 -4.57 12.33
C HIS A 20 -13.52 -3.81 11.81
N GLY A 21 -12.64 -3.37 12.71
CA GLY A 21 -11.30 -2.95 12.35
C GLY A 21 -10.64 -4.18 11.74
N ALA A 22 -10.57 -4.22 10.41
CA ALA A 22 -9.80 -5.25 9.71
C ALA A 22 -8.38 -5.18 10.26
N GLN A 23 -8.04 -6.14 11.13
CA GLN A 23 -6.70 -6.23 11.71
C GLN A 23 -5.78 -6.61 10.56
N ALA A 24 -5.03 -5.63 10.05
CA ALA A 24 -3.97 -5.90 9.09
C ALA A 24 -2.98 -6.86 9.77
N GLY A 25 -2.63 -7.95 9.07
CA GLY A 25 -1.77 -9.00 9.65
C GLY A 25 -0.38 -8.50 10.04
N ALA A 26 0.44 -9.36 10.63
CA ALA A 26 1.85 -9.03 10.85
C ALA A 26 2.62 -8.94 9.52
N TRP A 27 3.64 -8.08 9.48
CA TRP A 27 4.58 -8.05 8.36
C TRP A 27 5.43 -9.32 8.38
N THR A 28 5.50 -10.00 7.24
CA THR A 28 6.26 -11.23 7.08
C THR A 28 7.22 -11.08 5.91
N LYS A 29 8.50 -11.36 6.15
CA LYS A 29 9.52 -11.42 5.10
C LYS A 29 9.23 -12.59 4.17
N THR A 30 9.28 -12.34 2.87
CA THR A 30 9.04 -13.37 1.85
C THR A 30 10.11 -13.31 0.75
N ASN A 31 10.26 -14.41 0.04
CA ASN A 31 11.10 -14.45 -1.15
C ASN A 31 10.43 -13.64 -2.26
N VAL A 32 11.21 -12.79 -2.92
CA VAL A 32 10.77 -12.03 -4.09
C VAL A 32 10.60 -13.01 -5.25
N ASN A 33 9.43 -12.99 -5.90
CA ASN A 33 9.22 -13.74 -7.14
C ASN A 33 8.90 -12.80 -8.33
N GLY A 34 8.71 -13.39 -9.51
CA GLY A 34 8.41 -12.65 -10.73
C GLY A 34 7.08 -11.89 -10.69
N MET A 35 6.05 -12.42 -10.01
CA MET A 35 4.76 -11.74 -9.86
C MET A 35 4.88 -10.51 -8.95
N ASP A 36 5.64 -10.62 -7.87
CA ASP A 36 5.88 -9.48 -6.96
C ASP A 36 6.66 -8.38 -7.67
N THR A 37 7.66 -8.75 -8.47
CA THR A 37 8.44 -7.80 -9.28
C THR A 37 7.57 -7.13 -10.34
N ALA A 38 6.71 -7.88 -11.03
CA ALA A 38 5.78 -7.32 -12.01
C ALA A 38 4.77 -6.37 -11.36
N LEU A 39 4.27 -6.71 -10.17
CA LEU A 39 3.39 -5.85 -9.37
C LEU A 39 4.07 -4.53 -9.03
N LEU A 40 5.29 -4.59 -8.50
CA LEU A 40 6.07 -3.40 -8.18
C LEU A 40 6.29 -2.55 -9.44
N LEU A 41 6.76 -3.13 -10.55
CA LEU A 41 7.01 -2.41 -11.79
C LEU A 41 5.74 -1.77 -12.37
N SER A 42 4.59 -2.44 -12.26
CA SER A 42 3.30 -1.88 -12.68
C SER A 42 2.84 -0.70 -11.81
N ALA A 43 3.16 -0.74 -10.50
CA ALA A 43 2.81 0.32 -9.57
C ALA A 43 3.73 1.53 -9.75
N VAL A 44 5.05 1.30 -9.81
CA VAL A 44 6.04 2.39 -9.89
C VAL A 44 6.12 2.98 -11.28
N GLY A 45 5.84 2.21 -12.35
CA GLY A 45 5.88 2.66 -13.75
C GLY A 45 4.66 3.44 -14.22
N ASP A 46 3.65 3.62 -13.36
CA ASP A 46 2.44 4.40 -13.64
C ASP A 46 2.37 5.55 -12.64
N VAL A 47 2.66 6.78 -13.09
CA VAL A 47 2.61 8.00 -12.25
C VAL A 47 1.24 8.15 -11.58
N GLY A 48 0.15 7.76 -12.27
CA GLY A 48 -1.21 7.78 -11.72
C GLY A 48 -1.45 6.75 -10.62
N SER A 49 -0.51 5.84 -10.36
CA SER A 49 -0.55 4.88 -9.26
C SER A 49 0.11 5.39 -7.98
N TYR A 50 0.76 6.55 -8.00
CA TYR A 50 1.27 7.20 -6.80
C TYR A 50 0.13 7.91 -6.05
N SER A 51 0.14 7.80 -4.73
CA SER A 51 -0.79 8.52 -3.88
C SER A 51 -0.41 10.00 -3.83
N SER A 52 -1.38 10.90 -3.61
CA SER A 52 -1.19 12.35 -3.66
C SER A 52 -0.10 12.91 -2.73
N GLY A 53 0.31 12.17 -1.70
CA GLY A 53 1.38 12.55 -0.78
C GLY A 53 2.78 12.04 -1.17
N VAL A 54 2.93 11.31 -2.27
CA VAL A 54 4.21 10.76 -2.71
C VAL A 54 4.77 11.61 -3.84
N SER A 55 5.84 12.35 -3.57
CA SER A 55 6.54 13.21 -4.54
C SER A 55 7.86 12.63 -5.06
N THR A 56 8.27 11.46 -4.54
CA THR A 56 9.48 10.77 -4.98
C THR A 56 9.10 9.67 -5.95
N TYR A 57 9.50 9.84 -7.20
CA TYR A 57 9.34 8.84 -8.23
C TYR A 57 10.63 8.06 -8.40
N LEU A 58 10.52 6.77 -8.74
CA LEU A 58 11.67 5.88 -8.82
C LEU A 58 11.70 5.13 -10.14
N CYS A 59 12.92 4.99 -10.66
CA CYS A 59 13.25 3.84 -11.49
C CYS A 59 13.78 2.72 -10.57
N VAL A 60 13.42 1.47 -10.87
CA VAL A 60 13.83 0.27 -10.13
C VAL A 60 14.93 -0.42 -10.89
N TYR A 61 16.08 -0.63 -10.25
CA TYR A 61 17.17 -1.42 -10.79
C TYR A 61 17.09 -2.88 -10.34
N LYS A 62 16.91 -3.10 -9.03
CA LYS A 62 16.85 -4.43 -8.42
C LYS A 62 15.99 -4.43 -7.16
N VAL A 63 15.18 -5.48 -6.97
CA VAL A 63 14.52 -5.74 -5.69
C VAL A 63 15.45 -6.57 -4.79
N ASN A 64 15.69 -6.11 -3.58
CA ASN A 64 16.60 -6.74 -2.62
C ASN A 64 15.86 -7.64 -1.63
N SER A 65 14.71 -7.19 -1.13
CA SER A 65 13.84 -7.99 -0.27
C SER A 65 12.40 -7.52 -0.33
N LEU A 66 11.50 -8.37 0.12
CA LEU A 66 10.07 -8.07 0.22
C LEU A 66 9.54 -8.49 1.58
N GLU A 67 8.76 -7.62 2.19
CA GLU A 67 7.85 -7.95 3.28
C GLU A 67 6.42 -7.77 2.81
N THR A 68 5.54 -8.63 3.28
CA THR A 68 4.13 -8.57 2.95
C THR A 68 3.27 -8.58 4.20
N GLN A 69 2.12 -7.93 4.11
CA GLN A 69 1.10 -7.93 5.14
C GLN A 69 -0.16 -8.57 4.58
N ALA A 70 -0.58 -9.68 5.19
CA ALA A 70 -1.80 -10.36 4.78
C ALA A 70 -3.05 -9.52 5.10
N GLY A 71 -3.97 -9.47 4.15
CA GLY A 71 -5.34 -9.04 4.39
C GLY A 71 -6.20 -10.16 4.94
N THR A 72 -7.42 -9.84 5.37
CA THR A 72 -8.32 -10.74 6.11
C THR A 72 -8.82 -11.97 5.34
N ALA A 73 -8.63 -12.08 4.01
CA ALA A 73 -9.21 -13.21 3.26
C ALA A 73 -8.55 -13.64 1.93
N SER A 74 -7.50 -12.99 1.40
CA SER A 74 -7.05 -13.28 0.02
C SER A 74 -5.61 -12.83 -0.34
N GLY A 75 -4.63 -13.27 0.45
CA GLY A 75 -3.22 -12.96 0.20
C GLY A 75 -2.83 -11.55 0.67
N PRO A 76 -1.63 -11.08 0.30
CA PRO A 76 -1.10 -9.83 0.80
C PRO A 76 -1.83 -8.61 0.23
N THR A 77 -2.23 -7.71 1.13
CA THR A 77 -2.84 -6.41 0.79
C THR A 77 -1.82 -5.30 0.82
N ASN A 78 -0.74 -5.45 1.57
CA ASN A 78 0.34 -4.47 1.60
C ASN A 78 1.69 -5.15 1.34
N TYR A 79 2.55 -4.43 0.64
CA TYR A 79 3.89 -4.85 0.28
C TYR A 79 4.86 -3.75 0.69
N ASN A 80 6.00 -4.15 1.26
CA ASN A 80 7.14 -3.28 1.53
C ASN A 80 8.34 -3.85 0.76
N PHE A 81 8.65 -3.22 -0.37
CA PHE A 81 9.77 -3.61 -1.21
C PHE A 81 11.01 -2.82 -0.80
N SER A 82 12.07 -3.51 -0.36
CA SER A 82 13.40 -2.91 -0.30
C SER A 82 14.08 -3.16 -1.63
N LEU A 83 14.53 -2.09 -2.29
CA LEU A 83 15.08 -2.14 -3.64
C LEU A 83 16.28 -1.20 -3.78
N THR A 84 17.11 -1.48 -4.77
CA THR A 84 18.08 -0.53 -5.30
C THR A 84 17.43 0.15 -6.51
N GLY A 85 17.44 1.48 -6.51
CA GLY A 85 16.82 2.29 -7.54
C GLY A 85 17.35 3.72 -7.50
N CYS A 86 16.80 4.57 -8.34
CA CYS A 86 17.21 5.97 -8.43
C CYS A 86 16.00 6.88 -8.38
N ASN A 87 16.17 8.03 -7.75
CA ASN A 87 15.19 9.11 -7.85
C ASN A 87 15.13 9.52 -9.32
N ALA A 88 13.95 9.34 -9.89
CA ALA A 88 13.66 9.57 -11.28
C ALA A 88 12.60 10.67 -11.38
N GLY A 89 12.60 11.42 -12.49
CA GLY A 89 11.44 12.23 -12.85
C GLY A 89 10.24 11.33 -13.18
N GLU A 90 9.05 11.94 -13.25
CA GLU A 90 7.81 11.25 -13.65
C GLU A 90 7.95 10.54 -15.01
N GLU A 91 8.74 11.10 -15.90
CA GLU A 91 9.00 10.59 -17.25
C GLU A 91 9.96 9.38 -17.29
N PHE A 92 10.65 9.08 -16.20
CA PHE A 92 11.67 8.02 -16.11
C PHE A 92 11.32 6.91 -15.13
N VAL A 93 10.05 6.83 -14.72
CA VAL A 93 9.58 5.79 -13.80
C VAL A 93 9.60 4.40 -14.41
N GLY A 94 9.61 3.38 -13.55
CA GLY A 94 9.58 1.98 -13.97
C GLY A 94 10.92 1.30 -13.75
N ARG A 95 11.61 0.91 -14.83
CA ARG A 95 12.88 0.17 -14.75
C ARG A 95 14.05 1.05 -15.13
N CYS A 96 15.08 1.09 -14.28
CA CYS A 96 16.27 1.88 -14.59
C CYS A 96 17.03 1.26 -15.78
N PRO A 97 17.49 2.06 -16.76
CA PRO A 97 18.44 1.60 -17.77
C PRO A 97 19.78 1.21 -17.14
N ASP A 98 20.28 2.01 -16.18
CA ASP A 98 21.50 1.79 -15.41
C ASP A 98 21.49 2.59 -14.10
N LEU A 99 22.53 2.45 -13.28
CA LEU A 99 22.67 3.12 -11.97
C LEU A 99 23.45 4.45 -12.01
N THR A 100 23.93 4.86 -13.18
CA THR A 100 24.78 6.05 -13.37
C THR A 100 24.06 7.19 -14.06
N SER A 101 22.98 6.90 -14.79
CA SER A 101 22.19 7.87 -15.55
C SER A 101 21.31 8.79 -14.69
N PHE A 102 21.12 8.47 -13.41
CA PHE A 102 20.23 9.21 -12.52
C PHE A 102 20.94 9.64 -11.25
N ALA A 103 20.67 10.87 -10.80
CA ALA A 103 21.16 11.35 -9.51
C ALA A 103 20.43 10.64 -8.36
N GLY A 104 21.11 10.48 -7.22
CA GLY A 104 20.46 9.99 -6.01
C GLY A 104 20.10 8.50 -6.04
N CYS A 105 20.78 7.68 -6.84
CA CYS A 105 20.69 6.23 -6.74
C CYS A 105 21.06 5.73 -5.34
N GLY A 106 20.41 4.65 -4.91
CA GLY A 106 20.61 4.09 -3.58
C GLY A 106 19.56 3.04 -3.24
N SER A 107 19.47 2.74 -1.96
CA SER A 107 18.50 1.77 -1.45
C SER A 107 17.24 2.49 -0.96
N TYR A 108 16.07 1.95 -1.29
CA TYR A 108 14.75 2.52 -1.01
C TYR A 108 13.81 1.46 -0.48
N ASN A 109 12.90 1.88 0.41
CA ASN A 109 11.70 1.14 0.76
C ASN A 109 10.49 1.74 0.03
N VAL A 110 9.79 0.92 -0.74
CA VAL A 110 8.58 1.29 -1.48
C VAL A 110 7.39 0.52 -0.93
N PHE A 111 6.44 1.25 -0.37
CA PHE A 111 5.20 0.69 0.14
C PHE A 111 4.14 0.70 -0.97
N VAL A 112 3.60 -0.48 -1.23
CA VAL A 112 2.57 -0.70 -2.25
C VAL A 112 1.34 -1.33 -1.60
N ALA A 113 0.19 -0.71 -1.78
CA ALA A 113 -1.09 -1.21 -1.32
C ALA A 113 -1.89 -1.80 -2.49
N LYS A 114 -2.40 -3.02 -2.30
CA LYS A 114 -3.46 -3.63 -3.11
C LYS A 114 -4.80 -3.37 -2.44
N GLN A 115 -5.59 -2.46 -3.00
CA GLN A 115 -6.93 -2.15 -2.49
C GLN A 115 -7.95 -3.27 -2.76
N SER A 116 -7.80 -4.00 -3.87
CA SER A 116 -8.60 -5.19 -4.20
C SER A 116 -7.84 -6.10 -5.19
N LYS A 117 -8.37 -7.29 -5.49
CA LYS A 117 -7.77 -8.21 -6.49
C LYS A 117 -7.74 -7.60 -7.90
N THR A 118 -8.65 -6.69 -8.22
CA THR A 118 -8.83 -6.13 -9.57
C THR A 118 -8.36 -4.68 -9.68
N SER A 119 -8.11 -4.01 -8.56
CA SER A 119 -7.58 -2.65 -8.53
C SER A 119 -6.10 -2.64 -8.88
N LYS A 120 -5.68 -1.59 -9.60
CA LYS A 120 -4.26 -1.30 -9.80
C LYS A 120 -3.57 -1.14 -8.43
N PRO A 121 -2.37 -1.70 -8.24
CA PRO A 121 -1.57 -1.46 -7.04
C PRO A 121 -1.25 0.03 -6.91
N LYS A 122 -1.24 0.55 -5.68
CA LYS A 122 -0.95 1.96 -5.40
C LYS A 122 0.34 2.11 -4.63
N VAL A 123 1.22 3.00 -5.07
CA VAL A 123 2.39 3.41 -4.30
C VAL A 123 1.92 4.39 -3.23
N THR A 124 2.07 4.02 -1.96
CA THR A 124 1.61 4.81 -0.82
C THR A 124 2.75 5.53 -0.11
N SER A 125 3.98 5.04 -0.24
CA SER A 125 5.16 5.71 0.31
C SER A 125 6.43 5.25 -0.39
N VAL A 126 7.36 6.18 -0.56
CA VAL A 126 8.73 5.92 -1.01
C VAL A 126 9.66 6.56 0.01
N LYS A 127 10.61 5.77 0.55
CA LYS A 127 11.57 6.24 1.55
C LYS A 127 12.96 5.78 1.19
N LYS A 128 13.92 6.70 1.14
CA LYS A 128 15.34 6.34 1.02
C LYS A 128 15.80 5.68 2.31
N GLN A 129 16.59 4.61 2.19
CA GLN A 129 17.25 3.97 3.34
C GLN A 129 18.46 4.80 3.75
N ALA A 130 18.73 4.85 5.07
CA ALA A 130 19.85 5.58 5.65
C ALA A 130 21.18 4.85 5.39
#